data_AF-A0AAD9KTW5-F1
#
_entry.id   AF-A0AAD9KTW5-F1
#
_cell.length_a   1.000
_cell.length_b   1.000
_cell.length_c   1.000
_cell.angle_alpha   90.00
_cell.angle_beta   90.00
_cell.angle_gamma   90.00
#
_symmetry.space_group_name_H-M   'P 1'
#
loop_
_entity.id
_entity.type
_entity.pdbx_description
1 polymer ?
#
loop_
_entity_poly.entity_id
_entity_poly.type
_entity_poly.pdbx_seq_one_letter_code
_entity_poly.pdbx_strand_id
1 'polypeptide(L)'
;MDPDKEGKANADNPEYSSNFINRISNFIDGHILEIRLLTVGVAVAGIIIIGRSIHISRKFTALSEIPQQFVEKSVRLQGRVVSLSEGGVLHVDHTPIVSRRHRTCIGNDILLPVQLGGLEVLPPGDQWLHDNVLHRHVWFRLLWISRHSGVIDCSVTVRQGWFNSIRVNERLVREGLATVKYSEGIARSATYNHLIDRLIQAELYAERKGRGVWKQPSFREKMAQLPGRMKASTTGFVRTQLNRIKETLTDGVLGMFRRKQ
;
A
#
# COMPACT_ATOMS: atom_id res chain seq x y z
N MET A 1 24.81 -8.20 84.30
CA MET A 1 25.19 -7.62 82.99
C MET A 1 25.68 -8.81 82.20
N ASP A 2 24.74 -9.51 81.55
CA ASP A 2 25.00 -10.73 80.79
C ASP A 2 24.75 -10.44 79.31
N PRO A 3 25.68 -10.80 78.42
CA PRO A 3 25.54 -10.67 76.98
C PRO A 3 24.83 -11.90 76.39
N ASP A 4 24.58 -11.86 75.08
CA ASP A 4 24.24 -13.01 74.22
C ASP A 4 22.75 -13.36 74.06
N LYS A 5 22.09 -12.60 73.17
CA LYS A 5 21.08 -13.16 72.26
C LYS A 5 21.66 -13.20 70.85
N GLU A 6 22.45 -14.24 70.60
CA GLU A 6 22.90 -14.64 69.27
C GLU A 6 21.71 -15.01 68.37
N GLY A 7 21.83 -14.61 67.11
CA GLY A 7 20.88 -14.92 66.04
C GLY A 7 20.78 -16.41 65.79
N LYS A 8 19.54 -16.92 65.76
CA LYS A 8 19.23 -18.23 65.20
C LYS A 8 19.37 -18.15 63.68
N ALA A 9 20.56 -18.50 63.19
CA ALA A 9 20.74 -18.92 61.82
C ALA A 9 19.90 -20.19 61.59
N ASN A 10 18.93 -20.08 60.68
CA ASN A 10 18.10 -21.18 60.22
C ASN A 10 19.01 -22.15 59.43
N ALA A 11 19.38 -23.26 60.06
CA ALA A 11 20.17 -24.31 59.40
C ALA A 11 19.25 -25.10 58.47
N ASP A 12 19.21 -24.68 57.21
CA ASP A 12 18.57 -25.43 56.13
C ASP A 12 19.27 -26.79 56.00
N ASN A 13 18.62 -27.87 56.44
CA ASN A 13 19.18 -29.23 56.44
C ASN A 13 19.60 -29.65 55.01
N PRO A 14 20.91 -29.78 54.73
CA PRO A 14 21.42 -30.05 53.38
C PRO A 14 21.04 -31.45 52.87
N GLU A 15 20.81 -32.39 53.79
CA GLU A 15 20.44 -33.77 53.50
C GLU A 15 18.99 -33.92 53.04
N TYR A 16 18.08 -33.07 53.52
CA TYR A 16 16.70 -33.04 53.02
C TYR A 16 16.64 -32.44 51.60
N SER A 17 17.41 -31.37 51.38
CA SER A 17 17.51 -30.70 50.08
C SER A 17 18.13 -31.63 49.02
N SER A 18 19.22 -32.33 49.33
CA SER A 18 19.86 -33.25 48.40
C SER A 18 18.97 -34.45 48.03
N ASN A 19 18.27 -35.04 49.01
CA ASN A 19 17.34 -36.14 48.77
C ASN A 19 16.13 -35.71 47.94
N PHE A 20 15.65 -34.48 48.11
CA PHE A 20 14.58 -33.91 47.30
C PHE A 20 15.04 -33.61 45.87
N ILE A 21 16.21 -33.00 45.71
CA ILE A 21 16.82 -32.71 44.40
C ILE A 21 17.12 -34.01 43.62
N ASN A 22 17.57 -35.05 44.30
CA ASN A 22 17.86 -36.35 43.67
C ASN A 22 16.57 -37.05 43.21
N ARG A 23 15.49 -36.97 43.97
CA ARG A 23 14.18 -37.50 43.55
C ARG A 23 13.61 -36.75 42.35
N ILE A 24 13.78 -35.43 42.32
CA ILE A 24 13.38 -34.60 41.18
C ILE A 24 14.26 -34.90 39.96
N SER A 25 15.58 -35.02 40.12
CA SER A 25 16.48 -35.35 39.01
C SER A 25 16.12 -36.70 38.39
N ASN A 26 15.96 -37.75 39.20
CA ASN A 26 15.59 -39.07 38.69
C ASN A 26 14.23 -39.08 37.99
N PHE A 27 13.28 -38.25 38.44
CA PHE A 27 11.98 -38.10 37.79
C PHE A 27 12.07 -37.32 36.46
N ILE A 28 12.87 -36.24 36.41
CA ILE A 28 13.10 -35.47 35.19
C ILE A 28 13.83 -36.31 34.15
N ASP A 29 14.85 -37.08 34.56
CA ASP A 29 15.64 -37.92 33.67
C ASP A 29 14.81 -39.08 33.07
N GLY A 30 13.87 -39.64 33.84
CA GLY A 30 12.94 -40.67 33.35
C GLY A 30 11.84 -40.16 32.42
N HIS A 31 11.40 -38.90 32.59
CA HIS A 31 10.23 -38.33 31.89
C HIS A 31 10.57 -37.14 30.97
N ILE A 32 11.85 -36.92 30.64
CA ILE A 32 12.29 -35.76 29.85
C ILE A 32 11.59 -35.67 28.48
N LEU A 33 11.26 -36.81 27.87
CA LEU A 33 10.53 -36.86 26.60
C LEU A 33 9.07 -36.43 26.76
N GLU A 34 8.39 -36.88 27.81
CA GLU A 34 6.99 -36.54 28.10
C GLU A 34 6.83 -35.07 28.46
N ILE A 35 7.74 -34.51 29.26
CA ILE A 35 7.75 -33.09 29.62
C ILE A 35 7.96 -32.22 28.37
N ARG A 36 8.87 -32.64 27.48
CA ARG A 36 9.09 -31.96 26.18
C ARG A 36 7.83 -32.00 25.32
N LEU A 37 7.16 -33.15 25.21
CA LEU A 37 5.91 -33.30 24.46
C LEU A 37 4.79 -32.43 25.04
N LEU A 38 4.64 -32.38 26.36
CA LEU A 38 3.66 -31.51 27.03
C LEU A 38 3.94 -30.03 26.77
N THR A 39 5.20 -29.60 26.88
CA THR A 39 5.58 -28.20 26.68
C THR A 39 5.37 -27.78 25.22
N VAL A 40 5.74 -28.62 24.26
CA VAL A 40 5.46 -28.39 22.84
C VAL A 40 3.95 -28.37 22.59
N GLY A 41 3.18 -29.27 23.21
CA GLY A 41 1.72 -29.30 23.12
C GLY A 41 1.07 -28.00 23.59
N VAL A 42 1.47 -27.49 24.75
CA VAL A 42 0.99 -26.21 25.30
C VAL A 42 1.37 -25.04 24.39
N ALA A 43 2.61 -25.02 23.88
CA ALA A 43 3.06 -23.97 22.95
C ALA A 43 2.23 -23.97 21.65
N VAL A 44 1.99 -25.14 21.06
CA VAL A 44 1.17 -25.29 19.85
C VAL A 44 -0.28 -24.90 20.13
N ALA A 45 -0.85 -25.31 21.26
CA ALA A 45 -2.20 -24.92 21.66
C ALA A 45 -2.33 -23.40 21.82
N GLY A 46 -1.34 -22.74 22.44
CA GLY A 46 -1.27 -21.29 22.54
C GLY A 46 -1.28 -20.59 21.18
N ILE A 47 -0.44 -21.06 20.24
CA ILE A 47 -0.40 -20.53 18.86
C ILE A 47 -1.76 -20.71 18.17
N ILE A 48 -2.42 -21.86 18.34
CA ILE A 48 -3.75 -22.13 17.75
C ILE A 48 -4.81 -21.18 18.31
N ILE A 49 -4.84 -20.96 19.63
CA ILE A 49 -5.83 -20.06 20.27
C ILE A 49 -5.64 -18.63 19.77
N ILE A 50 -4.40 -18.13 19.72
CA ILE A 50 -4.08 -16.80 19.20
C ILE A 50 -4.45 -16.70 17.71
N GLY A 51 -4.12 -17.72 16.91
CA GLY A 51 -4.48 -17.75 15.50
C GLY A 51 -6.00 -17.70 15.26
N ARG A 52 -6.77 -18.32 16.17
CA ARG A 52 -8.24 -18.35 16.10
C ARG A 52 -8.88 -17.02 16.53
N SER A 53 -8.29 -16.29 17.47
CA SER A 53 -8.84 -15.03 18.00
C SER A 53 -8.70 -13.84 17.04
N ILE A 54 -7.72 -13.87 16.13
CA ILE A 54 -7.47 -12.78 15.17
C ILE A 54 -8.42 -12.86 13.94
N HIS A 55 -9.41 -13.76 13.94
CA HIS A 55 -10.32 -13.99 12.80
C HIS A 55 -9.62 -14.27 11.45
N ILE A 56 -8.37 -14.73 11.50
CA ILE A 56 -7.47 -15.01 10.36
C ILE A 56 -8.08 -15.99 9.34
N SER A 57 -9.07 -16.79 9.75
CA SER A 57 -9.64 -17.88 8.96
C SER A 57 -11.02 -17.60 8.36
N ARG A 58 -11.63 -16.43 8.60
CA ARG A 58 -12.94 -16.10 8.02
C ARG A 58 -12.78 -15.51 6.62
N LYS A 59 -13.54 -16.03 5.66
CA LYS A 59 -13.72 -15.43 4.34
C LYS A 59 -14.89 -14.45 4.42
N PHE A 60 -14.62 -13.16 4.22
CA PHE A 60 -15.65 -12.16 3.97
C PHE A 60 -16.14 -12.28 2.53
N THR A 61 -17.43 -12.54 2.39
CA THR A 61 -18.12 -12.60 1.10
C THR A 61 -18.99 -11.38 0.87
N ALA A 62 -19.49 -10.75 1.94
CA ALA A 62 -20.29 -9.52 1.84
C ALA A 62 -19.74 -8.37 2.70
N LEU A 63 -20.11 -7.15 2.32
CA LEU A 63 -19.74 -5.92 3.06
C LEU A 63 -20.31 -5.87 4.47
N SER A 64 -21.53 -6.39 4.64
CA SER A 64 -22.21 -6.48 5.93
C SER A 64 -21.55 -7.46 6.90
N GLU A 65 -20.75 -8.41 6.40
CA GLU A 65 -20.01 -9.36 7.22
C GLU A 65 -18.74 -8.74 7.83
N ILE A 66 -18.26 -7.61 7.27
CA ILE A 66 -17.05 -6.95 7.73
C ILE A 66 -17.37 -6.17 9.03
N PRO A 67 -16.77 -6.52 10.18
CA PRO A 67 -17.02 -5.81 11.42
C PRO A 67 -16.51 -4.36 11.33
N GLN A 68 -17.25 -3.40 11.90
CA GLN A 68 -16.85 -1.99 11.91
C GLN A 68 -15.46 -1.77 12.57
N GLN A 69 -15.11 -2.60 13.56
CA GLN A 69 -13.80 -2.58 14.21
C GLN A 69 -12.63 -2.82 13.23
N PHE A 70 -12.85 -3.55 12.13
CA PHE A 70 -11.82 -3.79 11.12
C PHE A 70 -11.53 -2.53 10.31
N VAL A 71 -12.56 -1.71 10.08
CA VAL A 71 -12.45 -0.42 9.39
C VAL A 71 -11.74 0.59 10.28
N GLU A 72 -12.18 0.69 11.54
CA GLU A 72 -11.60 1.60 12.54
C GLU A 72 -10.11 1.32 12.78
N LYS A 73 -9.74 0.04 12.90
CA LYS A 73 -8.33 -0.37 13.07
C LYS A 73 -7.54 -0.42 11.76
N SER A 74 -8.17 -0.10 10.64
CA SER A 74 -7.58 -0.19 9.30
C SER A 74 -6.85 -1.52 9.06
N VAL A 75 -7.56 -2.63 9.26
CA VAL A 75 -7.01 -3.98 9.11
C VAL A 75 -6.66 -4.26 7.65
N ARG A 76 -5.56 -5.00 7.44
CA ARG A 76 -5.15 -5.47 6.11
C ARG A 76 -5.83 -6.80 5.82
N LEU A 77 -6.56 -6.85 4.72
CA LEU A 77 -7.10 -8.06 4.13
C LEU A 77 -6.32 -8.42 2.87
N GLN A 78 -6.46 -9.66 2.44
CA GLN A 78 -5.86 -10.13 1.20
C GLN A 78 -6.90 -10.81 0.32
N GLY A 79 -6.63 -10.88 -0.98
CA GLY A 79 -7.53 -11.51 -1.94
C GLY A 79 -6.97 -11.50 -3.35
N ARG A 80 -7.67 -12.14 -4.27
CA ARG A 80 -7.33 -12.13 -5.69
C ARG A 80 -8.29 -11.21 -6.44
N VAL A 81 -7.75 -10.35 -7.30
CA VAL A 81 -8.59 -9.49 -8.15
C VAL A 81 -9.14 -10.33 -9.30
N VAL A 82 -10.46 -10.44 -9.37
CA VAL A 82 -11.16 -11.25 -10.38
C VAL A 82 -11.55 -10.39 -11.58
N SER A 83 -12.14 -9.23 -11.33
CA SER A 83 -12.55 -8.30 -12.38
C SER A 83 -12.35 -6.84 -11.97
N LEU A 84 -12.40 -5.96 -12.97
CA LEU A 84 -12.28 -4.51 -12.84
C LEU A 84 -13.54 -3.88 -13.43
N SER A 85 -14.08 -2.89 -12.73
CA SER A 85 -15.16 -2.05 -13.23
C SER A 85 -14.62 -0.66 -13.56
N GLU A 86 -15.35 0.05 -14.44
CA GLU A 86 -15.04 1.43 -14.82
C GLU A 86 -14.94 2.33 -13.57
N GLY A 87 -13.99 3.28 -13.60
CA GLY A 87 -13.73 4.17 -12.47
C GLY A 87 -12.85 3.55 -11.37
N GLY A 88 -12.10 2.50 -11.70
CA GLY A 88 -11.10 1.92 -10.79
C GLY A 88 -11.65 1.08 -9.63
N VAL A 89 -12.87 0.53 -9.75
CA VAL A 89 -13.44 -0.37 -8.74
C VAL A 89 -12.97 -1.81 -9.00
N LEU A 90 -12.27 -2.39 -8.03
CA LEU A 90 -11.70 -3.74 -8.08
C LEU A 90 -12.66 -4.74 -7.47
N HIS A 91 -13.00 -5.80 -8.18
CA HIS A 91 -13.79 -6.91 -7.64
C HIS A 91 -12.85 -7.99 -7.13
N VAL A 92 -12.79 -8.15 -5.81
CA VAL A 92 -11.79 -8.98 -5.13
C VAL A 92 -12.45 -10.20 -4.52
N ASP A 93 -11.97 -11.39 -4.91
CA ASP A 93 -12.25 -12.62 -4.17
C ASP A 93 -11.35 -12.66 -2.93
N HIS A 94 -11.96 -12.42 -1.77
CA HIS A 94 -11.22 -12.34 -0.53
C HIS A 94 -10.70 -13.71 -0.09
N THR A 95 -9.42 -13.77 0.25
CA THR A 95 -8.77 -14.98 0.74
C THR A 95 -8.43 -14.80 2.22
N PRO A 96 -8.87 -15.71 3.12
CA PRO A 96 -8.48 -15.64 4.52
C PRO A 96 -6.95 -15.74 4.67
N ILE A 97 -6.40 -15.17 5.75
CA ILE A 97 -4.96 -15.17 6.03
C ILE A 97 -4.44 -16.59 6.29
N VAL A 98 -5.22 -17.43 6.97
CA VAL A 98 -4.95 -18.86 7.09
C VAL A 98 -6.12 -19.62 6.48
N SER A 99 -5.92 -20.12 5.26
CA SER A 99 -6.87 -21.06 4.66
C SER A 99 -6.80 -22.39 5.40
N ARG A 100 -7.93 -22.89 5.90
CA ARG A 100 -8.02 -24.33 6.19
C ARG A 100 -7.87 -25.06 4.87
N ARG A 101 -6.84 -25.90 4.76
CA ARG A 101 -6.61 -26.81 3.63
C ARG A 101 -7.93 -27.56 3.41
N HIS A 102 -8.45 -27.51 2.19
CA HIS A 102 -9.78 -27.98 1.75
C HIS A 102 -10.95 -27.08 2.16
N ARG A 103 -11.35 -26.23 1.22
CA ARG A 103 -12.56 -26.46 0.40
C ARG A 103 -12.45 -25.61 -0.87
N THR A 104 -12.40 -26.29 -2.00
CA THR A 104 -12.95 -25.81 -3.25
C THR A 104 -14.44 -25.54 -3.01
N CYS A 105 -14.76 -24.35 -2.53
CA CYS A 105 -16.13 -23.87 -2.58
C CYS A 105 -16.33 -23.35 -3.99
N ILE A 106 -16.71 -24.25 -4.91
CA ILE A 106 -17.48 -23.84 -6.08
C ILE A 106 -18.82 -23.40 -5.51
N GLY A 107 -18.93 -22.11 -5.21
CA GLY A 107 -20.12 -21.54 -4.60
C GLY A 107 -20.07 -20.07 -4.90
N ASN A 108 -20.97 -19.64 -5.80
CA ASN A 108 -21.22 -18.28 -6.27
C ASN A 108 -20.14 -17.29 -5.83
N ASP A 109 -19.18 -16.99 -6.71
CA ASP A 109 -18.06 -16.10 -6.40
C ASP A 109 -18.59 -14.69 -6.08
N ILE A 110 -18.97 -14.45 -4.82
CA ILE A 110 -19.38 -13.13 -4.34
C ILE A 110 -18.10 -12.32 -4.20
N LEU A 111 -17.93 -11.36 -5.10
CA LEU A 111 -16.76 -10.50 -5.19
C LEU A 111 -16.97 -9.27 -4.31
N LEU A 112 -15.96 -8.91 -3.52
CA LEU A 112 -15.98 -7.67 -2.75
C LEU A 112 -15.63 -6.48 -3.66
N PRO A 113 -16.51 -5.47 -3.80
CA PRO A 113 -16.20 -4.26 -4.53
C PRO A 113 -15.28 -3.35 -3.70
N VAL A 114 -14.05 -3.20 -4.16
CA VAL A 114 -12.97 -2.44 -3.52
C VAL A 114 -12.59 -1.26 -4.39
N GLN A 115 -12.87 -0.06 -3.94
CA GLN A 115 -12.44 1.19 -4.56
C GLN A 115 -11.13 1.69 -3.95
N LEU A 116 -10.31 2.32 -4.78
CA LEU A 116 -9.08 2.96 -4.34
C LEU A 116 -9.42 4.26 -3.61
N GLY A 117 -9.22 4.27 -2.29
CA GLY A 117 -9.51 5.43 -1.46
C GLY A 117 -8.55 6.59 -1.71
N GLY A 118 -9.08 7.82 -1.58
CA GLY A 118 -8.31 9.07 -1.63
C GLY A 118 -7.96 9.55 -3.03
N LEU A 119 -8.47 8.91 -4.09
CA LEU A 119 -8.17 9.25 -5.47
C LEU A 119 -9.35 8.92 -6.40
N GLU A 120 -9.37 9.60 -7.54
CA GLU A 120 -10.26 9.33 -8.66
C GLU A 120 -9.43 8.82 -9.83
N VAL A 121 -9.76 7.63 -10.32
CA VAL A 121 -9.04 6.99 -11.43
C VAL A 121 -9.53 7.59 -12.74
N LEU A 122 -8.59 7.98 -13.61
CA LEU A 122 -8.92 8.43 -14.95
C LEU A 122 -8.97 7.24 -15.93
N PRO A 123 -9.60 7.39 -17.11
CA PRO A 123 -9.68 6.33 -18.12
C PRO A 123 -8.34 5.63 -18.47
N PRO A 124 -7.19 6.33 -18.67
CA PRO A 124 -5.90 5.65 -18.89
C PRO A 124 -5.41 4.85 -17.67
N GLY A 125 -5.89 5.18 -16.46
CA GLY A 125 -5.59 4.43 -15.24
C GLY A 125 -6.29 3.08 -15.19
N ASP A 126 -7.47 2.94 -15.80
CA ASP A 126 -8.18 1.66 -15.87
C ASP A 126 -7.39 0.63 -16.67
N GLN A 127 -6.78 1.04 -17.79
CA GLN A 127 -5.88 0.18 -18.57
C GLN A 127 -4.65 -0.24 -17.75
N TRP A 128 -4.05 0.68 -17.01
CA TRP A 128 -2.90 0.36 -16.16
C TRP A 128 -3.26 -0.64 -15.05
N LEU A 129 -4.45 -0.51 -14.46
CA LEU A 129 -4.98 -1.44 -13.48
C LEU A 129 -5.20 -2.84 -14.09
N HIS A 130 -5.71 -2.89 -15.31
CA HIS A 130 -5.88 -4.14 -16.05
C HIS A 130 -4.54 -4.88 -16.21
N ASP A 131 -3.48 -4.19 -16.61
CA ASP A 131 -2.18 -4.82 -16.87
C ASP A 131 -1.43 -5.22 -15.59
N ASN A 132 -1.56 -4.43 -14.52
CA ASN A 132 -0.74 -4.58 -13.32
C ASN A 132 -1.44 -5.25 -12.13
N VAL A 133 -2.77 -5.22 -12.08
CA VAL A 133 -3.55 -5.61 -10.89
C VAL A 133 -4.49 -6.78 -11.16
N LEU A 134 -5.02 -6.92 -12.38
CA LEU A 134 -5.93 -8.00 -12.74
C LEU A 134 -5.30 -9.39 -12.51
N HIS A 135 -6.09 -10.32 -11.97
CA HIS A 135 -5.70 -11.69 -11.63
C HIS A 135 -4.54 -11.83 -10.64
N ARG A 136 -4.07 -10.74 -10.03
CA ARG A 136 -3.01 -10.77 -9.02
C ARG A 136 -3.58 -10.87 -7.61
N HIS A 137 -2.74 -11.39 -6.71
CA HIS A 137 -3.00 -11.38 -5.29
C HIS A 137 -2.66 -9.99 -4.72
N VAL A 138 -3.65 -9.37 -4.09
CA VAL A 138 -3.57 -8.01 -3.55
C VAL A 138 -3.77 -8.01 -2.05
N TRP A 139 -3.04 -7.13 -1.38
CA TRP A 139 -3.28 -6.75 -0.01
C TRP A 139 -4.00 -5.42 0.00
N PHE A 140 -5.18 -5.36 0.60
CA PHE A 140 -5.96 -4.13 0.69
C PHE A 140 -6.23 -3.80 2.16
N ARG A 141 -5.96 -2.56 2.54
CA ARG A 141 -6.23 -2.05 3.88
C ARG A 141 -7.56 -1.30 3.83
N LEU A 142 -8.48 -1.71 4.69
CA LEU A 142 -9.80 -1.09 4.82
C LEU A 142 -9.63 0.33 5.38
N LEU A 143 -10.21 1.33 4.71
CA LEU A 143 -10.21 2.71 5.18
C LEU A 143 -11.62 3.12 5.60
N TRP A 144 -12.60 2.84 4.75
CA TRP A 144 -14.00 3.16 5.01
C TRP A 144 -14.94 2.26 4.21
N ILE A 145 -16.18 2.14 4.69
CA ILE A 145 -17.24 1.39 4.01
C ILE A 145 -18.38 2.34 3.70
N SER A 146 -18.67 2.50 2.41
CA SER A 146 -19.84 3.25 1.97
C SER A 146 -21.09 2.38 2.09
N ARG A 147 -21.95 2.72 3.06
CA ARG A 147 -23.24 2.03 3.22
C ARG A 147 -24.21 2.29 2.07
N HIS A 148 -24.05 3.41 1.36
CA HIS A 148 -24.95 3.82 0.28
C HIS A 148 -24.57 3.23 -1.07
N SER A 149 -23.28 3.27 -1.43
CA SER A 149 -22.83 2.70 -2.71
C SER A 149 -22.54 1.21 -2.64
N GLY A 150 -22.39 0.65 -1.42
CA GLY A 150 -21.99 -0.75 -1.28
C GLY A 150 -20.59 -0.97 -1.85
N VAL A 151 -19.66 -0.04 -1.59
CA VAL A 151 -18.27 -0.11 -2.03
C VAL A 151 -17.35 0.18 -0.84
N ILE A 152 -16.19 -0.50 -0.80
CA ILE A 152 -15.18 -0.30 0.24
C ILE A 152 -14.08 0.60 -0.30
N ASP A 153 -13.80 1.70 0.41
CA ASP A 153 -12.60 2.49 0.16
C ASP A 153 -11.39 1.86 0.83
N CYS A 154 -10.37 1.55 0.04
CA CYS A 154 -9.17 0.86 0.49
C CYS A 154 -7.88 1.47 -0.06
N SER A 155 -6.78 1.21 0.64
CA SER A 155 -5.44 1.33 0.06
C SER A 155 -4.93 -0.04 -0.37
N VAL A 156 -4.51 -0.16 -1.62
CA VAL A 156 -4.19 -1.45 -2.25
C VAL A 156 -2.68 -1.56 -2.50
N THR A 157 -2.12 -2.73 -2.20
CA THR A 157 -0.72 -3.08 -2.42
C THR A 157 -0.63 -4.40 -3.16
N VAL A 158 0.09 -4.41 -4.27
CA VAL A 158 0.32 -5.58 -5.12
C VAL A 158 1.76 -6.03 -4.95
N ARG A 159 2.00 -7.33 -4.82
CA ARG A 159 3.35 -7.90 -4.84
C ARG A 159 3.78 -8.07 -6.31
N GLN A 160 4.85 -7.40 -6.72
CA GLN A 160 5.36 -7.45 -8.10
C GLN A 160 6.47 -8.51 -8.27
N GLY A 161 7.11 -8.92 -7.18
CA GLY A 161 8.15 -9.93 -7.18
C GLY A 161 8.47 -10.45 -5.78
N TRP A 162 9.65 -11.04 -5.60
CA TRP A 162 9.99 -11.65 -4.31
C TRP A 162 10.23 -10.62 -3.20
N PHE A 163 10.84 -9.48 -3.53
CA PHE A 163 11.09 -8.39 -2.55
C PHE A 163 10.40 -7.07 -2.89
N ASN A 164 9.76 -6.97 -4.06
CA ASN A 164 9.14 -5.72 -4.49
C ASN A 164 7.62 -5.74 -4.33
N SER A 165 7.09 -4.68 -3.74
CA SER A 165 5.66 -4.42 -3.61
C SER A 165 5.33 -3.02 -4.09
N ILE A 166 4.31 -2.90 -4.94
CA ILE A 166 3.80 -1.63 -5.43
C ILE A 166 2.59 -1.23 -4.61
N ARG A 167 2.60 0.00 -4.09
CA ARG A 167 1.39 0.66 -3.57
C ARG A 167 0.63 1.23 -4.76
N VAL A 168 -0.52 0.65 -5.05
CA VAL A 168 -1.30 0.96 -6.27
C VAL A 168 -1.76 2.41 -6.26
N ASN A 169 -2.33 2.89 -5.15
CA ASN A 169 -2.83 4.25 -5.01
C ASN A 169 -1.76 5.30 -5.34
N GLU A 170 -0.59 5.19 -4.69
CA GLU A 170 0.53 6.11 -4.87
C GLU A 170 1.13 6.03 -6.28
N ARG A 171 1.15 4.83 -6.88
CA ARG A 171 1.72 4.64 -8.21
C ARG A 171 0.85 5.26 -9.30
N LEU A 172 -0.47 5.13 -9.21
CA LEU A 172 -1.39 5.74 -10.17
C LEU A 172 -1.27 7.25 -10.20
N VAL A 173 -1.27 7.90 -9.03
CA VAL A 173 -1.12 9.36 -8.92
C VAL A 173 0.25 9.81 -9.42
N ARG A 174 1.32 9.09 -9.05
CA ARG A 174 2.69 9.41 -9.49
C ARG A 174 2.88 9.36 -11.01
N GLU A 175 2.17 8.48 -11.70
CA GLU A 175 2.20 8.40 -13.17
C GLU A 175 1.20 9.36 -13.84
N GLY A 176 0.42 10.11 -13.06
CA GLY A 176 -0.61 11.01 -13.57
C GLY A 176 -1.79 10.27 -14.20
N LEU A 177 -2.11 9.06 -13.70
CA LEU A 177 -3.23 8.23 -14.14
C LEU A 177 -4.46 8.35 -13.22
N ALA A 178 -4.30 9.07 -12.12
CA ALA A 178 -5.35 9.36 -11.15
C ALA A 178 -5.14 10.76 -10.54
N THR A 179 -6.23 11.38 -10.10
CA THR A 179 -6.23 12.67 -9.40
C THR A 179 -6.56 12.44 -7.92
N VAL A 180 -5.98 13.23 -7.02
CA VAL A 180 -6.26 13.11 -5.58
C VAL A 180 -7.67 13.63 -5.29
N LYS A 181 -8.47 12.84 -4.56
CA LYS A 181 -9.83 13.20 -4.17
C LYS A 181 -10.06 12.92 -2.70
N TYR A 182 -10.49 13.95 -1.97
CA TYR A 182 -10.79 13.81 -0.56
C TYR A 182 -12.22 13.30 -0.36
N SER A 183 -12.37 12.17 0.33
CA SER A 183 -13.66 11.65 0.74
C SER A 183 -13.95 12.08 2.20
N GLU A 184 -15.00 12.88 2.39
CA GLU A 184 -15.36 13.49 3.69
C GLU A 184 -15.62 12.45 4.80
N GLY A 185 -16.10 11.24 4.46
CA GLY A 185 -16.38 10.18 5.42
C GLY A 185 -15.14 9.46 6.00
N ILE A 186 -13.98 9.57 5.36
CA ILE A 186 -12.76 8.79 5.66
C ILE A 186 -11.74 9.58 6.50
N ALA A 187 -11.91 10.91 6.52
CA ALA A 187 -11.09 11.94 7.16
C ALA A 187 -10.59 11.69 8.59
N ARG A 188 -11.27 10.80 9.34
CA ARG A 188 -11.08 10.66 10.79
C ARG A 188 -9.93 9.74 11.19
N SER A 189 -9.36 8.96 10.28
CA SER A 189 -8.28 8.01 10.62
C SER A 189 -6.89 8.58 10.31
N ALA A 190 -5.95 8.41 11.25
CA ALA A 190 -4.54 8.79 11.04
C ALA A 190 -3.92 8.07 9.83
N THR A 191 -4.32 6.81 9.60
CA THR A 191 -3.90 6.03 8.43
C THR A 191 -4.30 6.68 7.11
N TYR A 192 -5.52 7.24 7.05
CA TYR A 192 -6.01 7.92 5.86
C TYR A 192 -5.28 9.24 5.63
N ASN A 193 -5.05 10.04 6.69
CA ASN A 193 -4.29 11.28 6.55
C ASN A 193 -2.87 11.01 5.99
N HIS A 194 -2.18 9.99 6.53
CA HIS A 194 -0.89 9.55 5.98
C HIS A 194 -0.96 9.00 4.56
N LEU A 195 -2.10 8.47 4.12
CA LEU A 195 -2.30 8.10 2.72
C LEU A 195 -2.42 9.37 1.86
N ILE A 196 -3.28 10.30 2.25
CA ILE A 196 -3.51 11.56 1.53
C ILE A 196 -2.22 12.37 1.41
N ASP A 197 -1.45 12.52 2.48
CA ASP A 197 -0.15 13.20 2.45
C ASP A 197 0.77 12.61 1.37
N ARG A 198 0.84 11.28 1.28
CA ARG A 198 1.64 10.59 0.25
C ARG A 198 1.09 10.75 -1.15
N LEU A 199 -0.23 10.79 -1.31
CA LEU A 199 -0.86 11.04 -2.60
C LEU A 199 -0.58 12.46 -3.08
N ILE A 200 -0.66 13.46 -2.21
CA ILE A 200 -0.28 14.85 -2.52
C ILE A 200 1.20 14.92 -2.95
N GLN A 201 2.10 14.24 -2.24
CA GLN A 201 3.51 14.19 -2.65
C GLN A 201 3.71 13.50 -4.01
N ALA A 202 2.93 12.46 -4.31
CA ALA A 202 2.97 11.78 -5.60
C ALA A 202 2.44 12.66 -6.73
N GLU A 203 1.41 13.46 -6.48
CA GLU A 203 0.83 14.41 -7.42
C GLU A 203 1.81 15.53 -7.77
N LEU A 204 2.43 16.16 -6.76
CA LEU A 204 3.48 17.15 -6.95
C LEU A 204 4.67 16.60 -7.75
N TYR A 205 5.00 15.32 -7.57
CA TYR A 205 6.03 14.67 -8.37
C TYR A 205 5.60 14.51 -9.84
N ALA A 206 4.36 14.07 -10.08
CA ALA A 206 3.81 13.90 -11.42
C ALA A 206 3.74 15.24 -12.17
N GLU A 207 3.36 16.30 -11.47
CA GLU A 207 3.34 17.68 -11.97
C GLU A 207 4.74 18.14 -12.39
N ARG A 208 5.74 18.02 -11.50
CA ARG A 208 7.14 18.38 -11.79
C ARG A 208 7.73 17.61 -12.97
N LYS A 209 7.28 16.37 -13.20
CA LYS A 209 7.74 15.51 -14.29
C LYS A 209 6.86 15.60 -15.54
N GLY A 210 5.75 16.34 -15.51
CA GLY A 210 4.82 16.46 -16.63
C GLY A 210 4.26 15.12 -17.10
N ARG A 211 3.84 14.25 -16.17
CA ARG A 211 3.34 12.89 -16.49
C ARG A 211 1.82 12.84 -16.56
N GLY A 212 1.28 12.02 -17.47
CA GLY A 212 -0.14 11.74 -17.60
C GLY A 212 -0.97 13.03 -17.76
N VAL A 213 -1.94 13.24 -16.87
CA VAL A 213 -2.79 14.44 -16.81
C VAL A 213 -2.00 15.73 -16.68
N TRP A 214 -0.81 15.68 -16.08
CA TRP A 214 0.03 16.86 -15.83
C TRP A 214 0.97 17.21 -17.00
N LYS A 215 0.85 16.50 -18.13
CA LYS A 215 1.66 16.78 -19.32
C LYS A 215 1.21 18.10 -19.94
N GLN A 216 2.06 19.13 -19.87
CA GLN A 216 1.79 20.37 -20.57
C GLN A 216 1.80 20.13 -22.09
N PRO A 217 0.84 20.70 -22.85
CA PRO A 217 0.84 20.57 -24.30
C PRO A 217 2.11 21.22 -24.86
N SER A 218 2.76 20.51 -25.78
CA SER A 218 3.96 20.99 -26.46
C SER A 218 3.66 22.27 -27.24
N PHE A 219 4.68 23.09 -27.53
CA PHE A 219 4.49 24.33 -28.30
C PHE A 219 3.82 24.07 -29.67
N ARG A 220 4.10 22.93 -30.31
CA ARG A 220 3.46 22.49 -31.56
C ARG A 220 1.98 22.15 -31.38
N GLU A 221 1.60 21.48 -30.30
CA GLU A 221 0.20 21.17 -29.99
C GLU A 221 -0.58 22.43 -29.61
N LYS A 222 0.04 23.34 -28.83
CA LYS A 222 -0.50 24.69 -28.56
C LYS A 222 -0.73 25.45 -29.88
N MET A 223 0.24 25.42 -30.80
CA MET A 223 0.12 26.04 -32.13
C MET A 223 -0.93 25.38 -33.03
N ALA A 224 -1.13 24.06 -32.92
CA ALA A 224 -2.15 23.34 -33.66
C ALA A 224 -3.57 23.72 -33.21
N GLN A 225 -3.74 23.89 -31.89
CA GLN A 225 -5.00 24.28 -31.22
C GLN A 225 -5.35 25.77 -31.35
N LEU A 226 -4.41 26.63 -31.77
CA LEU A 226 -4.72 28.04 -32.03
C LEU A 226 -5.69 28.18 -33.22
N PRO A 227 -6.77 28.97 -33.11
CA PRO A 227 -7.66 29.24 -34.24
C PRO A 227 -6.87 29.89 -35.39
N GLY A 228 -7.18 29.50 -36.63
CA GLY A 228 -6.38 29.82 -37.83
C GLY A 228 -6.06 31.30 -38.04
N ARG A 229 -6.81 32.20 -37.40
CA ARG A 229 -6.61 33.65 -37.42
C ARG A 229 -5.33 34.13 -36.73
N MET A 230 -4.76 33.35 -35.79
CA MET A 230 -3.48 33.68 -35.13
C MET A 230 -2.24 33.03 -35.79
N LYS A 231 -2.41 31.96 -36.57
CA LYS A 231 -1.30 31.24 -37.24
C LYS A 231 -0.52 32.12 -38.22
N ALA A 232 -1.18 33.08 -38.86
CA ALA A 232 -0.55 34.01 -39.81
C ALA A 232 0.35 35.06 -39.13
N SER A 233 0.00 35.50 -37.92
CA SER A 233 0.74 36.56 -37.19
C SER A 233 2.04 36.04 -36.58
N THR A 234 2.03 34.84 -35.99
CA THR A 234 3.22 34.26 -35.33
C THR A 234 4.27 33.80 -36.33
N THR A 235 3.84 33.26 -37.48
CA THR A 235 4.77 32.83 -38.55
C THR A 235 5.51 34.02 -39.15
N GLY A 236 4.84 35.17 -39.29
CA GLY A 236 5.47 36.43 -39.68
C GLY A 236 6.51 36.89 -38.67
N PHE A 237 6.18 36.87 -37.37
CA PHE A 237 7.07 37.36 -36.32
C PHE A 237 8.36 36.52 -36.15
N VAL A 238 8.23 35.19 -36.20
CA VAL A 238 9.40 34.28 -36.14
C VAL A 238 10.29 34.44 -37.37
N ARG A 239 9.70 34.61 -38.56
CA ARG A 239 10.45 34.84 -39.81
C ARG A 239 11.17 36.19 -39.82
N THR A 240 10.54 37.25 -39.29
CA THR A 240 11.15 38.57 -39.15
C THR A 240 12.29 38.57 -38.13
N GLN A 241 12.17 37.84 -37.02
CA GLN A 241 13.25 37.68 -36.04
C GLN A 241 14.43 36.87 -36.61
N LEU A 242 14.16 35.79 -37.35
CA LEU A 242 15.20 35.00 -38.02
C LEU A 242 15.94 35.80 -39.11
N ASN A 243 15.24 36.66 -39.85
CA ASN A 243 15.88 37.53 -40.84
C ASN A 243 16.73 38.63 -40.19
N ARG A 244 16.29 39.22 -39.07
CA ARG A 244 17.10 40.18 -38.30
C ARG A 244 18.40 39.58 -37.78
N ILE A 245 18.37 38.32 -37.32
CA ILE A 245 19.57 37.63 -36.84
C ILE A 245 20.53 37.30 -38.00
N LYS A 246 19.98 36.99 -39.19
CA LYS A 246 20.81 36.78 -40.39
C LYS A 246 21.47 38.09 -40.85
N GLU A 247 20.74 39.19 -40.85
CA GLU A 247 21.25 40.52 -41.22
C GLU A 247 22.37 41.00 -40.27
N THR A 248 22.21 40.83 -38.95
CA THR A 248 23.26 41.18 -37.98
C THR A 248 24.50 40.30 -38.07
N LEU A 249 24.35 39.03 -38.46
CA LEU A 249 25.48 38.13 -38.74
C LEU A 249 26.22 38.52 -40.03
N THR A 250 25.51 38.90 -41.10
CA THR A 250 26.15 39.36 -42.34
C THR A 250 26.87 40.69 -42.18
N ASP A 251 26.30 41.64 -41.43
CA ASP A 251 26.94 42.94 -41.16
C ASP A 251 28.15 42.80 -40.22
N GLY A 252 28.09 41.91 -39.24
CA GLY A 252 29.23 41.58 -38.37
C GLY A 252 30.41 40.97 -39.13
N VAL A 253 30.15 40.14 -40.14
CA VAL A 253 31.18 39.52 -40.98
C VAL A 253 31.78 40.52 -41.98
N LEU A 254 30.97 41.38 -42.60
CA LEU A 254 31.51 42.46 -43.46
C LEU A 254 32.28 43.53 -42.67
N GLY A 255 31.88 43.82 -41.42
CA GLY A 255 32.57 44.75 -40.53
C GLY A 255 33.94 44.28 -40.04
N MET A 256 34.20 42.97 -40.02
CA MET A 256 35.53 42.41 -39.69
C MET A 256 36.53 42.49 -40.86
N PHE A 257 36.07 42.41 -42.11
CA PHE A 257 36.96 42.48 -43.27
C PHE A 257 37.41 43.90 -43.63
N ARG A 258 36.69 44.93 -43.19
CA ARG A 258 37.01 46.35 -43.50
C ARG A 258 38.01 47.00 -42.53
N ARG A 259 38.45 46.29 -41.48
CA ARG A 259 39.37 46.81 -40.44
C ARG A 259 40.83 46.35 -40.59
N LYS A 260 41.18 45.76 -41.75
CA LYS A 260 42.52 45.23 -42.07
C LYS A 260 43.13 45.80 -43.37
N GLN A 261 42.82 47.05 -43.70
CA GLN A 261 43.60 47.84 -44.68
C GLN A 261 44.06 49.13 -44.05
#